data_AF-A0A6A6QM12-F1
#
_entry.id   AF-A0A6A6QM12-F1
#
_cell.length_a   1.000
_cell.length_b   1.000
_cell.length_c   1.000
_cell.angle_alpha   90.00
_cell.angle_beta   90.00
_cell.angle_gamma   90.00
#
_symmetry.space_group_name_H-M   'P 1'
#
loop_
_entity.id
_entity.type
_entity.pdbx_description
1 polymer ?
#
loop_
_entity_poly.entity_id
_entity_poly.type
_entity_poly.pdbx_seq_one_letter_code
_entity_poly.pdbx_strand_id
1 'polypeptide(L)'
;MSSLKTLACRVGLLLLMARSAMADCESFGMDFQDGGSYFQNSLSSDPFTFVSQFEALTTCEGCDNDTATNVFVDPNGDQYLCTDTALQPDDTDELSTCPLNKNQLWSGAWSVLILSNNGNDDPIAYERDFELSVGPQNTSTVCFPIYVFADLY
;
A
#
# COMPACT_ATOMS: atom_id res chain seq x y z
N MET A 1 -46.68 -0.99 46.28
CA MET A 1 -45.68 0.01 45.82
C MET A 1 -44.34 -0.37 46.43
N SER A 2 -43.25 -0.29 45.65
CA SER A 2 -41.91 -0.91 45.83
C SER A 2 -41.80 -2.30 45.16
N SER A 3 -40.90 -2.58 44.22
CA SER A 3 -39.98 -1.75 43.44
C SER A 3 -39.49 -2.62 42.28
N LEU A 4 -39.68 -2.19 41.03
CA LEU A 4 -39.12 -2.82 39.84
C LEU A 4 -37.58 -2.65 39.87
N LYS A 5 -36.83 -3.59 40.46
CA LYS A 5 -35.35 -3.58 40.41
C LYS A 5 -34.70 -4.95 40.24
N THR A 6 -35.44 -5.95 39.73
CA THR A 6 -34.90 -7.31 39.58
C THR A 6 -35.23 -7.93 38.23
N LEU A 7 -35.02 -7.17 37.14
CA LEU A 7 -35.23 -7.67 35.79
C LEU A 7 -34.24 -7.10 34.76
N ALA A 8 -33.01 -6.75 35.18
CA ALA A 8 -32.02 -6.11 34.31
C ALA A 8 -30.73 -6.92 34.09
N CYS A 9 -30.73 -8.23 34.35
CA CYS A 9 -29.50 -9.04 34.23
C CYS A 9 -29.74 -10.44 33.67
N ARG A 10 -30.73 -10.61 32.77
CA ARG A 10 -30.97 -11.85 32.02
C ARG A 10 -31.56 -11.62 30.63
N VAL A 11 -31.04 -10.63 29.89
CA VAL A 11 -31.05 -10.69 28.41
C VAL A 11 -29.66 -11.18 28.03
N GLY A 12 -29.48 -12.49 28.16
CA GLY A 12 -28.27 -13.17 27.75
C GLY A 12 -28.29 -13.41 26.25
N LEU A 13 -27.16 -13.05 25.63
CA LEU A 13 -26.52 -13.86 24.59
C LEU A 13 -27.25 -13.97 23.24
N LEU A 14 -27.27 -12.89 22.46
CA LEU A 14 -27.52 -12.95 21.01
C LEU A 14 -26.93 -11.74 20.24
N LEU A 15 -25.69 -11.36 20.55
CA LEU A 15 -24.88 -10.40 19.77
C LEU A 15 -23.46 -10.90 19.49
N LEU A 16 -23.20 -12.20 19.60
CA LEU A 16 -22.02 -12.79 18.97
C LEU A 16 -22.43 -13.24 17.57
N MET A 17 -22.05 -12.47 16.55
CA MET A 17 -21.63 -12.94 15.22
C MET A 17 -21.56 -11.75 14.26
N ALA A 18 -20.53 -10.92 14.43
CA ALA A 18 -19.83 -10.19 13.37
C ALA A 18 -18.83 -9.24 14.03
N ARG A 19 -17.80 -9.78 14.70
CA ARG A 19 -16.52 -9.07 14.70
C ARG A 19 -15.91 -9.38 13.35
N SER A 20 -16.31 -8.66 12.32
CA SER A 20 -15.41 -8.47 11.18
C SER A 20 -14.18 -7.82 11.80
N ALA A 21 -13.06 -8.55 11.84
CA ALA A 21 -11.75 -7.98 12.10
C ALA A 21 -11.47 -7.06 10.90
N MET A 22 -12.01 -5.86 10.97
CA MET A 22 -11.57 -4.78 10.11
C MET A 22 -10.33 -4.29 10.85
N ALA A 23 -9.15 -4.47 10.27
CA ALA A 23 -7.99 -3.80 10.82
C ALA A 23 -8.30 -2.30 10.77
N ASP A 24 -8.20 -1.64 11.92
CA ASP A 24 -8.47 -0.21 12.00
C ASP A 24 -7.43 0.61 11.21
N CYS A 25 -6.26 0.02 10.99
CA CYS A 25 -5.17 0.55 10.16
C CYS A 25 -5.18 -0.10 8.77
N GLU A 26 -5.51 0.66 7.72
CA GLU A 26 -5.45 0.21 6.34
C GLU A 26 -4.17 0.66 5.63
N SER A 27 -3.72 -0.14 4.65
CA SER A 27 -2.59 0.21 3.80
C SER A 27 -3.03 0.41 2.35
N PHE A 28 -2.70 1.57 1.80
CA PHE A 28 -2.92 1.92 0.41
C PHE A 28 -1.60 1.97 -0.34
N GLY A 29 -1.57 1.44 -1.55
CA GLY A 29 -0.46 1.72 -2.45
C GLY A 29 -0.58 3.14 -2.99
N MET A 30 0.55 3.80 -3.27
CA MET A 30 0.52 5.10 -3.95
C MET A 30 1.04 5.00 -5.38
N ASP A 31 2.08 4.20 -5.59
CA ASP A 31 2.70 3.94 -6.89
C ASP A 31 2.27 2.60 -7.51
N PHE A 32 2.12 1.55 -6.70
CA PHE A 32 1.62 0.24 -7.11
C PHE A 32 0.33 -0.12 -6.39
N GLN A 33 -0.75 -0.22 -7.13
CA GLN A 33 -2.08 -0.58 -6.64
C GLN A 33 -2.37 -2.04 -6.94
N ASP A 34 -3.21 -2.65 -6.11
CA ASP A 34 -3.71 -4.00 -6.34
C ASP A 34 -4.46 -4.10 -7.68
N GLY A 35 -4.16 -5.16 -8.44
CA GLY A 35 -4.62 -5.40 -9.81
C GLY A 35 -4.05 -4.45 -10.87
N GLY A 36 -3.11 -3.56 -10.52
CA GLY A 36 -2.54 -2.58 -11.43
C GLY A 36 -1.55 -3.17 -12.44
N SER A 37 -1.19 -2.38 -13.47
CA SER A 37 -0.14 -2.73 -14.43
C SER A 37 0.79 -1.56 -14.69
N TYR A 38 2.09 -1.78 -14.52
CA TYR A 38 3.09 -0.72 -14.44
C TYR A 38 4.32 -1.04 -15.30
N PHE A 39 4.95 0.00 -15.84
CA PHE A 39 6.17 -0.14 -16.63
C PHE A 39 7.41 0.09 -15.76
N GLN A 40 8.43 -0.76 -15.93
CA GLN A 40 9.77 -0.53 -15.36
C GLN A 40 10.84 -0.45 -16.44
N ASN A 41 11.72 0.53 -16.28
CA ASN A 41 12.83 0.74 -17.21
C ASN A 41 13.96 -0.26 -16.94
N SER A 42 14.15 -1.22 -17.85
CA SER A 42 15.19 -2.24 -17.76
C SER A 42 16.62 -1.69 -17.86
N LEU A 43 16.78 -0.41 -18.23
CA LEU A 43 18.08 0.26 -18.31
C LEU A 43 18.44 1.04 -17.03
N SER A 44 17.52 1.17 -16.06
CA SER A 44 17.79 1.88 -14.80
C SER A 44 18.45 0.94 -13.78
N SER A 45 19.59 1.37 -13.24
CA SER A 45 20.24 0.72 -12.10
C SER A 45 19.77 1.27 -10.75
N ASP A 46 18.72 2.11 -10.74
CA ASP A 46 18.16 2.63 -9.49
C ASP A 46 17.47 1.47 -8.74
N PRO A 47 17.47 1.51 -7.40
CA PRO A 47 16.75 0.52 -6.61
C PRO A 47 15.25 0.55 -6.95
N PHE A 48 14.62 -0.62 -6.87
CA PHE A 48 13.17 -0.71 -6.86
C PHE A 48 12.67 -0.23 -5.51
N THR A 49 11.69 0.66 -5.55
CA THR A 49 11.02 1.24 -4.39
C THR A 49 9.53 1.16 -4.63
N PHE A 50 8.77 1.05 -3.53
CA PHE A 50 7.34 1.28 -3.56
C PHE A 50 6.93 2.21 -2.43
N VAL A 51 5.79 2.87 -2.58
CA VAL A 51 5.23 3.79 -1.61
C VAL A 51 3.90 3.24 -1.13
N SER A 52 3.76 3.23 0.19
CA SER A 52 2.53 2.91 0.88
C SER A 52 2.10 4.09 1.74
N GLN A 53 0.80 4.23 1.92
CA GLN A 53 0.19 5.14 2.87
C GLN A 53 -0.64 4.33 3.85
N PHE A 54 -0.65 4.73 5.12
CA PHE A 54 -1.43 4.07 6.16
C PHE A 54 -2.50 5.03 6.68
N GLU A 55 -3.72 4.55 6.88
CA GLU A 55 -4.87 5.37 7.30
C GLU A 55 -5.68 4.66 8.39
N ALA A 56 -6.09 5.41 9.41
CA ALA A 56 -7.08 4.99 10.39
C ALA A 56 -8.51 5.14 9.85
N LEU A 57 -9.21 4.03 9.60
CA LEU A 57 -10.58 4.09 9.09
C LEU A 57 -11.66 4.35 10.14
N THR A 58 -11.38 4.15 11.43
CA THR A 58 -12.35 4.40 12.50
C THR A 58 -11.82 5.37 13.54
N THR A 59 -12.75 6.08 14.20
CA THR A 59 -12.43 7.09 15.23
C THR A 59 -12.05 6.50 16.58
N CYS A 60 -11.98 5.17 16.70
CA CYS A 60 -11.82 4.49 17.98
C CYS A 60 -10.37 4.09 18.23
N GLU A 61 -9.69 3.44 17.27
CA GLU A 61 -8.25 3.14 17.26
C GLU A 61 -7.77 3.28 15.80
N GLY A 62 -6.53 3.73 15.59
CA GLY A 62 -5.97 4.01 14.27
C GLY A 62 -4.75 3.14 13.99
N CYS A 63 -3.91 3.55 13.06
CA CYS A 63 -2.57 3.00 12.98
C CYS A 63 -1.80 3.34 14.25
N ASP A 64 -1.26 2.33 14.91
CA ASP A 64 -0.50 2.50 16.15
C ASP A 64 0.96 2.81 15.83
N ASN A 65 1.73 3.27 16.83
CA ASN A 65 3.15 3.59 16.63
C ASN A 65 3.98 2.30 16.51
N ASP A 66 4.05 1.79 15.29
CA ASP A 66 4.83 0.61 14.90
C ASP A 66 5.37 0.77 13.47
N THR A 67 6.12 -0.23 13.04
CA THR A 67 6.64 -0.36 11.69
C THR A 67 6.05 -1.56 10.98
N ALA A 68 5.81 -1.44 9.68
CA ALA A 68 5.50 -2.56 8.81
C ALA A 68 6.75 -3.18 8.20
N THR A 69 6.83 -4.50 8.29
CA THR A 69 7.75 -5.32 7.51
C THR A 69 7.23 -5.50 6.10
N ASN A 70 8.10 -5.19 5.15
CA ASN A 70 7.78 -5.12 3.73
C ASN A 70 8.47 -6.23 2.94
N VAL A 71 7.71 -7.03 2.19
CA VAL A 71 8.25 -8.13 1.38
C VAL A 71 7.81 -7.96 -0.05
N PHE A 72 8.77 -7.97 -0.97
CA PHE A 72 8.51 -7.99 -2.41
C PHE A 72 8.64 -9.41 -2.92
N VAL A 73 7.67 -9.87 -3.70
CA VAL A 73 7.57 -11.26 -4.18
C VAL A 73 7.62 -11.26 -5.70
N ASP A 74 8.50 -12.07 -6.26
CA ASP A 74 8.67 -12.18 -7.71
C ASP A 74 7.71 -13.19 -8.37
N PRO A 75 7.62 -13.18 -9.71
CA PRO A 75 6.74 -14.11 -10.44
C PRO A 75 7.04 -15.60 -10.24
N ASN A 76 8.21 -15.97 -9.69
CA ASN A 76 8.55 -17.35 -9.34
C ASN A 76 8.21 -17.68 -7.88
N GLY A 77 7.84 -16.68 -7.07
CA GLY A 77 7.54 -16.78 -5.66
C GLY A 77 8.74 -16.55 -4.73
N ASP A 78 9.90 -16.10 -5.27
CA ASP A 78 11.03 -15.74 -4.41
C ASP A 78 10.75 -14.41 -3.70
N GLN A 79 11.18 -14.32 -2.45
CA GLN A 79 10.83 -13.21 -1.55
C GLN A 79 12.06 -12.36 -1.22
N TYR A 80 11.88 -11.04 -1.25
CA TYR A 80 12.90 -10.05 -1.00
C TYR A 80 12.43 -9.12 0.12
N LEU A 81 13.13 -9.13 1.25
CA LEU A 81 12.85 -8.24 2.37
C LEU A 81 13.30 -6.81 2.00
N CYS A 82 12.35 -5.88 1.99
CA CYS A 82 12.58 -4.45 1.74
C CYS A 82 12.69 -3.70 3.07
N THR A 83 13.00 -2.40 3.02
CA THR A 83 13.08 -1.58 4.25
C THR A 83 11.71 -1.43 4.90
N ASP A 84 11.67 -1.41 6.22
CA ASP A 84 10.45 -1.18 6.98
C ASP A 84 9.90 0.24 6.74
N THR A 85 8.59 0.40 6.89
CA THR A 85 7.86 1.69 6.77
C THR A 85 7.12 1.99 8.07
N ALA A 86 7.05 3.25 8.49
CA ALA A 86 6.28 3.61 9.68
C ALA A 86 4.78 3.51 9.40
N LEU A 87 3.97 3.12 10.40
CA LEU A 87 2.51 3.17 10.28
C LEU A 87 1.94 4.56 10.58
N GLN A 88 2.74 5.43 11.21
CA GLN A 88 2.38 6.78 11.60
C GLN A 88 3.41 7.80 11.08
N PRO A 89 3.00 9.04 10.77
CA PRO A 89 1.63 9.53 10.88
C PRO A 89 0.73 9.02 9.75
N ASP A 90 -0.56 8.94 10.02
CA ASP A 90 -1.58 8.62 9.03
C ASP A 90 -1.48 9.53 7.81
N ASP A 91 -1.95 9.05 6.67
CA ASP A 91 -2.01 9.78 5.40
C ASP A 91 -0.63 10.29 4.93
N THR A 92 0.45 9.66 5.39
CA THR A 92 1.82 10.00 4.99
C THR A 92 2.42 8.95 4.07
N ASP A 93 3.06 9.41 3.01
CA ASP A 93 3.74 8.56 2.04
C ASP A 93 5.01 7.97 2.64
N GLU A 94 5.00 6.66 2.82
CA GLU A 94 6.09 5.88 3.40
C GLU A 94 6.75 5.04 2.32
N LEU A 95 8.05 5.29 2.10
CA LEU A 95 8.82 4.68 1.02
C LEU A 95 9.59 3.46 1.52
N SER A 96 9.37 2.31 0.88
CA SER A 96 10.17 1.11 1.06
C SER A 96 11.15 0.92 -0.10
N THR A 97 12.39 0.51 0.22
CA THR A 97 13.44 0.20 -0.75
C THR A 97 13.77 -1.29 -0.71
N CYS A 98 13.78 -1.95 -1.86
CA CYS A 98 14.01 -3.39 -1.98
C CYS A 98 15.45 -3.71 -2.45
N PRO A 99 15.98 -4.90 -2.16
CA PRO A 99 17.35 -5.30 -2.52
C PRO A 99 17.49 -5.72 -3.99
N LEU A 100 16.73 -5.09 -4.87
CA LEU A 100 16.73 -5.30 -6.32
C LEU A 100 16.76 -3.94 -7.01
N ASN A 101 17.58 -3.81 -8.05
CA ASN A 101 17.54 -2.68 -8.96
C ASN A 101 16.49 -2.92 -10.04
N LYS A 102 15.99 -1.84 -10.64
CA LYS A 102 14.96 -1.90 -11.70
C LYS A 102 15.38 -2.73 -12.91
N ASN A 103 16.66 -2.75 -13.25
CA ASN A 103 17.22 -3.57 -14.33
C ASN A 103 17.31 -5.08 -14.00
N GLN A 104 17.03 -5.49 -12.76
CA GLN A 104 16.96 -6.89 -12.36
C GLN A 104 15.53 -7.45 -12.41
N LEU A 105 14.53 -6.58 -12.62
CA LEU A 105 13.13 -6.98 -12.74
C LEU A 105 12.85 -7.56 -14.13
N TRP A 106 11.78 -8.35 -14.24
CA TRP A 106 11.27 -8.87 -15.51
C TRP A 106 9.74 -8.81 -15.55
N SER A 107 9.19 -8.88 -16.76
CA SER A 107 7.74 -8.81 -16.93
C SER A 107 7.05 -10.01 -16.33
N GLY A 108 5.95 -9.78 -15.63
CA GLY A 108 5.18 -10.82 -14.95
C GLY A 108 4.36 -10.26 -13.77
N ALA A 109 3.72 -11.17 -13.05
CA ALA A 109 2.95 -10.88 -11.85
C ALA A 109 3.88 -10.78 -10.63
N TRP A 110 3.92 -9.61 -10.00
CA TRP A 110 4.67 -9.33 -8.78
C TRP A 110 3.70 -9.02 -7.66
N SER A 111 4.13 -9.21 -6.42
CA SER A 111 3.32 -8.89 -5.24
C SER A 111 4.14 -8.14 -4.20
N VAL A 112 3.47 -7.30 -3.41
CA VAL A 112 4.05 -6.70 -2.20
C VAL A 112 3.20 -7.11 -1.00
N LEU A 113 3.85 -7.64 0.03
CA LEU A 113 3.27 -7.98 1.32
C LEU A 113 3.69 -6.93 2.36
N ILE A 114 2.73 -6.48 3.16
CA ILE A 114 2.91 -5.50 4.23
C ILE A 114 2.37 -6.11 5.52
N LEU A 115 3.26 -6.32 6.48
CA LEU A 115 2.98 -7.06 7.71
C LEU A 115 3.34 -6.22 8.93
N SER A 116 2.46 -6.09 9.91
CA SER A 116 2.82 -5.46 11.20
C SER A 116 1.97 -6.03 12.33
N ASN A 117 2.53 -5.97 13.54
CA ASN A 117 1.78 -6.25 14.76
C ASN A 117 1.03 -5.01 15.28
N ASN A 118 1.09 -3.89 14.55
CA ASN A 118 0.36 -2.65 14.84
C ASN A 118 0.48 -2.25 16.32
N GLY A 119 1.68 -2.23 16.88
CA GLY A 119 1.89 -1.78 18.27
C GLY A 119 1.46 -2.78 19.35
N ASN A 120 1.20 -4.05 18.98
CA ASN A 120 0.51 -5.08 19.77
C ASN A 120 -1.02 -4.91 19.83
N ASP A 121 -1.58 -4.12 18.93
CA ASP A 121 -3.02 -4.08 18.66
C ASP A 121 -3.41 -5.07 17.55
N ASP A 122 -4.54 -4.85 16.87
CA ASP A 122 -4.99 -5.66 15.75
C ASP A 122 -3.95 -5.65 14.61
N PRO A 123 -3.32 -6.80 14.29
CA PRO A 123 -2.24 -6.87 13.33
C PRO A 123 -2.73 -6.65 11.90
N ILE A 124 -1.88 -6.09 11.06
CA ILE A 124 -2.15 -5.88 9.64
C ILE A 124 -1.38 -6.88 8.77
N ALA A 125 -2.04 -7.33 7.71
CA ALA A 125 -1.46 -8.14 6.67
C ALA A 125 -2.12 -7.79 5.34
N TYR A 126 -1.46 -6.94 4.55
CA TYR A 126 -1.92 -6.54 3.23
C TYR A 126 -1.06 -7.17 2.14
N GLU A 127 -1.71 -7.56 1.06
CA GLU A 127 -1.09 -8.04 -0.17
C GLU A 127 -1.61 -7.19 -1.32
N ARG A 128 -0.70 -6.78 -2.22
CA ARG A 128 -1.03 -6.11 -3.47
C ARG A 128 -0.39 -6.87 -4.60
N ASP A 129 -1.21 -7.36 -5.51
CA ASP A 129 -0.77 -8.04 -6.72
C ASP A 129 -0.78 -7.07 -7.89
N PHE A 130 0.29 -7.02 -8.69
CA PHE A 130 0.35 -6.16 -9.86
C PHE A 130 1.23 -6.75 -10.96
N GLU A 131 0.96 -6.34 -12.20
CA GLU A 131 1.74 -6.77 -13.36
C GLU A 131 2.82 -5.74 -13.69
N LEU A 132 4.07 -6.20 -13.84
CA LEU A 132 5.14 -5.38 -14.39
C LEU A 132 5.36 -5.68 -15.88
N SER A 133 5.51 -4.62 -16.66
CA SER A 133 6.05 -4.66 -18.02
C SER A 133 7.44 -4.04 -18.01
N VAL A 134 8.47 -4.85 -18.23
CA VAL A 134 9.86 -4.42 -18.09
C VAL A 134 10.54 -4.34 -19.45
N GLY A 135 11.10 -3.18 -19.77
CA GLY A 135 11.77 -2.96 -21.04
C GLY A 135 12.55 -1.65 -21.12
N PRO A 136 13.27 -1.39 -22.23
CA PRO A 136 14.00 -0.14 -22.39
C PRO A 136 13.01 1.01 -22.60
N GLN A 137 13.16 2.08 -21.81
CA GLN A 137 12.38 3.30 -22.01
C GLN A 137 12.83 4.02 -23.29
N ASN A 138 11.88 4.38 -24.16
CA ASN A 138 12.10 5.25 -25.30
C ASN A 138 11.37 6.58 -25.07
N THR A 139 12.06 7.71 -25.29
CA THR A 139 11.46 9.05 -25.19
C THR A 139 11.52 9.75 -26.55
N SER A 140 10.44 10.46 -26.89
CA SER A 140 10.35 11.28 -28.10
C SER A 140 10.09 12.73 -27.69
N THR A 141 10.89 13.66 -28.20
CA THR A 141 10.67 15.10 -27.97
C THR A 141 9.91 15.68 -29.17
N VAL A 142 8.70 16.18 -28.92
CA VAL A 142 7.91 16.90 -29.93
C VAL A 142 8.22 18.39 -29.81
N CYS A 143 8.74 18.99 -30.88
CA CYS A 143 8.92 20.44 -30.97
C CYS A 143 7.76 21.04 -31.77
N PHE A 144 7.05 22.02 -31.18
CA PHE A 144 6.06 22.81 -31.89
C PHE A 144 6.72 24.08 -32.44
N PRO A 145 6.69 24.34 -33.76
CA PRO A 145 7.19 25.61 -34.29
C PRO A 145 6.29 26.76 -33.81
N ILE A 146 6.91 27.84 -33.32
CA ILE A 146 6.21 29.10 -33.08
C ILE A 146 6.01 29.77 -34.44
N TYR A 147 4.77 29.82 -34.91
CA TYR A 147 4.40 30.68 -36.03
C TYR A 147 4.24 32.10 -35.50
N VAL A 148 5.25 32.95 -35.71
CA VAL A 148 5.10 34.40 -35.56
C VAL A 148 4.28 34.87 -36.74
N PHE A 149 3.01 35.22 -36.52
CA PHE A 149 2.25 36.02 -37.47
C PHE A 149 2.88 37.41 -37.48
N ALA A 150 3.77 37.66 -38.45
CA ALA A 150 4.14 39.02 -38.79
C ALA A 150 2.91 39.62 -39.47
N ASP A 151 2.09 40.34 -38.68
CA ASP A 151 1.01 41.16 -39.22
C ASP A 151 1.61 42.11 -40.26
N LEU A 152 1.11 41.95 -41.49
CA LEU A 152 1.37 42.80 -42.64
C LEU A 152 0.93 44.23 -42.31
N TYR A 153 1.86 45.18 -42.49
CA TYR A 153 1.55 46.61 -42.64
C TYR A 153 1.59 46.98 -44.11
#